data_AF-A0A7W1E5H6-F1
#
_entry.id   AF-A0A7W1E5H6-F1
#
_cell.length_a   1.000
_cell.length_b   1.000
_cell.length_c   1.000
_cell.angle_alpha   90.00
_cell.angle_beta   90.00
_cell.angle_gamma   90.00
#
_symmetry.space_group_name_H-M   'P 1'
#
loop_
_entity.id
_entity.type
_entity.pdbx_description
1 polymer ?
#
loop_
_entity_poly.entity_id
_entity_poly.type
_entity_poly.pdbx_seq_one_letter_code
_entity_poly.pdbx_strand_id
1 'polypeptide(L)'
;MAGADITRAKLAPRFAELHDKTVIDVGAGTGGYAALVPLSAPYVGVDFDARKLQQLRLNIPGRAVVQADATCLPVAGKSFDCGIAIALAHHLDDAGLELMLSEMSRILTGRMIFLDPVWNPRSLRGRALWSIDRGAFPRPAEVLLDQIAGRFDVQSVERYAIHHHYLICVATPRS
;
A
#
# COMPACT_ATOMS: atom_id res chain seq x y z
N MET A 1 -8.68 17.05 8.53
CA MET A 1 -7.33 16.80 7.99
C MET A 1 -7.41 16.83 6.47
N ALA A 2 -7.20 17.97 5.83
CA ALA A 2 -7.40 18.14 4.38
C ALA A 2 -6.59 17.13 3.52
N GLY A 3 -5.46 16.64 4.03
CA GLY A 3 -4.61 15.69 3.31
C GLY A 3 -5.19 14.28 3.16
N ALA A 4 -5.85 13.76 4.19
CA ALA A 4 -6.45 12.43 4.13
C ALA A 4 -7.62 12.39 3.15
N ASP A 5 -8.41 13.46 3.08
CA ASP A 5 -9.60 13.54 2.22
C ASP A 5 -9.22 13.54 0.74
N ILE A 6 -8.15 14.25 0.35
CA ILE A 6 -7.62 14.24 -1.02
C ILE A 6 -7.11 12.84 -1.40
N THR A 7 -6.34 12.19 -0.51
CA THR A 7 -5.85 10.83 -0.75
C THR A 7 -7.01 9.83 -0.89
N ARG A 8 -8.04 9.93 -0.05
CA ARG A 8 -9.26 9.12 -0.17
C ARG A 8 -9.96 9.33 -1.50
N ALA A 9 -10.13 10.58 -1.94
CA ALA A 9 -10.77 10.89 -3.21
C ALA A 9 -10.00 10.32 -4.41
N LYS A 10 -8.66 10.27 -4.34
CA LYS A 10 -7.82 9.66 -5.37
C LYS A 10 -7.86 8.13 -5.35
N LEU A 11 -7.96 7.51 -4.18
CA LEU A 11 -8.05 6.05 -4.06
C LEU A 11 -9.44 5.50 -4.40
N ALA A 12 -10.51 6.26 -4.13
CA ALA A 12 -11.88 5.79 -4.25
C ALA A 12 -12.23 5.17 -5.62
N PRO A 13 -11.89 5.77 -6.78
CA PRO A 13 -12.19 5.15 -8.09
C PRO A 13 -11.52 3.79 -8.27
N ARG A 14 -10.29 3.64 -7.76
CA ARG A 14 -9.52 2.38 -7.86
C ARG A 14 -10.09 1.29 -6.97
N PHE A 15 -10.67 1.68 -5.83
CA PHE A 15 -11.27 0.76 -4.86
C PHE A 15 -12.71 0.36 -5.27
N ALA A 16 -13.43 1.25 -5.94
CA ALA A 16 -14.76 0.96 -6.48
C ALA A 16 -14.77 -0.23 -7.45
N GLU A 17 -13.67 -0.47 -8.16
CA GLU A 17 -13.50 -1.61 -9.08
C GLU A 17 -13.23 -2.95 -8.36
N LEU A 18 -13.17 -2.97 -7.04
CA LEU A 18 -12.85 -4.18 -6.25
C LEU A 18 -14.08 -4.99 -5.83
N HIS A 19 -15.28 -4.66 -6.33
CA HIS A 19 -16.46 -5.49 -6.07
C HIS A 19 -16.20 -6.95 -6.43
N ASP A 20 -16.49 -7.83 -5.47
CA ASP A 20 -16.40 -9.29 -5.61
C ASP A 20 -14.98 -9.78 -5.95
N LYS A 21 -13.97 -8.94 -5.71
CA LYS A 21 -12.55 -9.28 -5.80
C LYS A 21 -11.99 -9.63 -4.43
N THR A 22 -11.14 -10.65 -4.37
CA THR A 22 -10.39 -10.99 -3.17
C THR A 22 -9.25 -9.99 -2.96
N VAL A 23 -9.25 -9.30 -1.82
CA VAL A 23 -8.34 -8.19 -1.51
C VAL A 23 -7.47 -8.52 -0.30
N ILE A 24 -6.16 -8.28 -0.44
CA ILE A 24 -5.22 -8.24 0.69
C ILE A 24 -4.67 -6.83 0.85
N ASP A 25 -4.73 -6.28 2.06
CA ASP A 25 -4.15 -4.97 2.41
C ASP A 25 -2.92 -5.18 3.28
N VAL A 26 -1.73 -5.02 2.70
CA VAL A 26 -0.45 -5.26 3.34
C VAL A 26 0.06 -3.96 3.94
N GLY A 27 0.30 -3.96 5.25
CA GLY A 27 0.53 -2.74 6.02
C GLY A 27 -0.77 -1.98 6.31
N ALA A 28 -1.88 -2.71 6.51
CA ALA A 28 -3.22 -2.12 6.66
C ALA A 28 -3.35 -1.15 7.85
N GLY A 29 -2.43 -1.21 8.82
CA GLY A 29 -2.42 -0.35 9.99
C GLY A 29 -3.73 -0.45 10.77
N THR A 30 -4.31 0.71 11.08
CA THR A 30 -5.60 0.81 11.77
C THR A 30 -6.81 0.79 10.82
N GLY A 31 -6.61 0.44 9.54
CA GLY A 31 -7.68 0.36 8.54
C GLY A 31 -8.08 1.71 7.95
N GLY A 32 -7.17 2.68 7.90
CA GLY A 32 -7.45 4.05 7.42
C GLY A 32 -8.11 4.08 6.04
N TYR A 33 -7.70 3.20 5.12
CA TYR A 33 -8.26 3.10 3.78
C TYR A 33 -9.12 1.86 3.56
N ALA A 34 -9.13 0.91 4.49
CA ALA A 34 -9.94 -0.31 4.41
C ALA A 34 -11.45 -0.01 4.27
N ALA A 35 -11.93 1.10 4.83
CA ALA A 35 -13.32 1.56 4.69
C ALA A 35 -13.73 1.90 3.25
N LEU A 36 -12.77 2.17 2.36
CA LEU A 36 -13.04 2.46 0.95
C LEU A 36 -13.23 1.17 0.14
N VAL A 37 -12.80 0.01 0.66
CA VAL A 37 -12.94 -1.27 -0.03
C VAL A 37 -14.40 -1.69 0.00
N PRO A 38 -15.03 -2.04 -1.15
CA PRO A 38 -16.43 -2.43 -1.20
C PRO A 38 -16.76 -3.57 -0.22
N LEU A 39 -17.93 -3.51 0.40
CA LEU A 39 -18.36 -4.54 1.37
C LEU A 39 -18.50 -5.93 0.72
N SER A 40 -18.76 -5.99 -0.59
CA SER A 40 -18.87 -7.25 -1.33
C SER A 40 -17.52 -7.91 -1.62
N ALA A 41 -16.41 -7.17 -1.51
CA ALA A 41 -15.06 -7.69 -1.72
C ALA A 41 -14.60 -8.49 -0.49
N PRO A 42 -14.26 -9.79 -0.59
CA PRO A 42 -13.58 -10.49 0.50
C PRO A 42 -12.24 -9.80 0.80
N TYR A 43 -11.97 -9.46 2.06
CA TYR A 43 -10.84 -8.62 2.43
C TYR A 43 -10.06 -9.22 3.62
N VAL A 44 -8.73 -9.17 3.52
CA VAL A 44 -7.79 -9.53 4.58
C VAL A 44 -6.82 -8.38 4.83
N GLY A 45 -6.84 -7.80 6.03
CA GLY A 45 -5.86 -6.81 6.47
C GLY A 45 -4.65 -7.45 7.13
N VAL A 46 -3.44 -7.05 6.74
CA VAL A 46 -2.18 -7.58 7.27
C VAL A 46 -1.33 -6.45 7.83
N ASP A 47 -0.82 -6.62 9.05
CA ASP A 47 0.16 -5.71 9.66
C ASP A 47 1.00 -6.49 10.69
N PHE A 48 2.26 -6.08 10.90
CA PHE A 48 3.12 -6.72 11.89
C PHE A 48 2.76 -6.28 13.33
N ASP A 49 2.14 -5.10 13.49
CA ASP A 49 1.76 -4.52 14.77
C ASP A 49 0.37 -5.00 15.20
N ALA A 50 0.35 -5.93 16.16
CA ALA A 50 -0.87 -6.48 16.73
C ALA A 50 -1.83 -5.41 17.30
N ARG A 51 -1.31 -4.27 17.80
CA ARG A 51 -2.13 -3.19 18.36
C ARG A 51 -2.88 -2.45 17.25
N LYS A 52 -2.22 -2.22 16.11
CA LYS A 52 -2.89 -1.63 14.93
C LYS A 52 -3.99 -2.55 14.42
N LEU A 53 -3.74 -3.87 14.35
CA LEU A 53 -4.75 -4.85 13.95
C LEU A 53 -5.92 -4.91 14.93
N GLN A 54 -5.69 -4.79 16.23
CA GLN A 54 -6.78 -4.67 17.21
C GLN A 54 -7.66 -3.45 16.89
N GLN A 55 -7.05 -2.30 16.61
CA GLN A 55 -7.80 -1.10 16.24
C GLN A 55 -8.51 -1.24 14.89
N LEU A 56 -7.90 -1.92 13.90
CA LEU A 56 -8.52 -2.20 12.60
C LEU A 56 -9.82 -2.99 12.79
N ARG A 57 -9.80 -4.06 13.61
CA ARG A 57 -11.00 -4.86 13.91
C ARG A 57 -12.13 -4.02 14.51
N LEU A 58 -11.80 -3.04 15.35
CA LEU A 58 -12.79 -2.13 15.93
C LEU A 58 -13.31 -1.11 14.91
N ASN A 59 -12.43 -0.59 14.06
CA ASN A 59 -12.78 0.41 13.06
C ASN A 59 -13.63 -0.17 11.92
N ILE A 60 -13.34 -1.41 11.50
CA ILE A 60 -13.97 -2.08 10.37
C ILE A 60 -14.40 -3.50 10.77
N PRO A 61 -15.49 -3.64 11.54
CA PRO A 61 -15.96 -4.94 12.02
C PRO A 61 -16.34 -5.86 10.85
N GLY A 62 -16.12 -7.16 11.03
CA GLY A 62 -16.46 -8.19 10.03
C GLY A 62 -15.40 -8.43 8.95
N ARG A 63 -14.31 -7.67 8.92
CA ARG A 63 -13.17 -7.90 8.03
C ARG A 63 -12.14 -8.83 8.67
N ALA A 64 -11.55 -9.73 7.88
CA ALA A 64 -10.49 -10.61 8.36
C ALA A 64 -9.19 -9.80 8.56
N VAL A 65 -8.40 -10.18 9.57
CA VAL A 65 -7.06 -9.64 9.76
C VAL A 65 -6.07 -10.72 10.17
N VAL A 66 -4.82 -10.57 9.73
CA VAL A 66 -3.72 -11.49 9.99
C VAL A 66 -2.50 -10.70 10.45
N GLN A 67 -1.85 -11.14 11.52
CA GLN A 67 -0.57 -10.57 11.93
C GLN A 67 0.55 -11.26 11.14
N ALA A 68 1.29 -10.50 10.32
CA ALA A 68 2.41 -11.00 9.57
C ALA A 68 3.37 -9.87 9.16
N ASP A 69 4.60 -10.25 8.83
CA ASP A 69 5.56 -9.36 8.20
C ASP A 69 5.27 -9.24 6.70
N ALA A 70 5.34 -8.02 6.14
CA ALA A 70 5.11 -7.77 4.72
C ALA A 70 6.11 -8.47 3.80
N THR A 71 7.28 -8.84 4.33
CA THR A 71 8.37 -9.54 3.63
C THR A 71 8.20 -11.07 3.63
N CYS A 72 7.22 -11.61 4.37
CA CYS A 72 6.93 -13.05 4.44
C CYS A 72 5.46 -13.28 4.83
N LEU A 73 4.58 -13.28 3.83
CA LEU A 73 3.14 -13.40 4.02
C LEU A 73 2.69 -14.87 4.12
N PRO A 74 1.95 -15.25 5.18
CA PRO A 74 1.53 -16.64 5.43
C PRO A 74 0.29 -17.03 4.61
N VAL A 75 0.35 -16.80 3.30
CA VAL A 75 -0.74 -17.07 2.35
C VAL A 75 -0.19 -17.78 1.12
N ALA A 76 -1.01 -18.58 0.45
CA ALA A 76 -0.60 -19.27 -0.77
C ALA A 76 -0.35 -18.29 -1.93
N GLY A 77 0.41 -18.73 -2.94
CA GLY A 77 0.57 -17.97 -4.17
C GLY A 77 -0.77 -17.83 -4.91
N LYS A 78 -0.88 -16.84 -5.80
CA LYS A 78 -2.04 -16.66 -6.70
C LYS A 78 -3.41 -16.75 -5.98
N SER A 79 -3.51 -16.14 -4.80
CA SER A 79 -4.66 -16.23 -3.90
C SER A 79 -5.52 -14.97 -3.84
N PHE A 80 -5.04 -13.83 -4.35
CA PHE A 80 -5.73 -12.56 -4.27
C PHE A 80 -5.82 -11.86 -5.63
N ASP A 81 -7.00 -11.37 -5.98
CA ASP A 81 -7.24 -10.56 -7.19
C ASP A 81 -6.60 -9.17 -7.06
N CYS A 82 -6.54 -8.63 -5.84
CA CYS A 82 -5.97 -7.31 -5.59
C CYS A 82 -5.13 -7.25 -4.31
N GLY A 83 -3.97 -6.59 -4.42
CA GLY A 83 -3.13 -6.24 -3.29
C GLY A 83 -3.12 -4.73 -3.07
N ILE A 84 -3.18 -4.30 -1.82
CA ILE A 84 -3.06 -2.89 -1.43
C ILE A 84 -1.78 -2.75 -0.60
N ALA A 85 -1.00 -1.72 -0.89
CA ALA A 85 0.16 -1.32 -0.09
C ALA A 85 0.18 0.20 0.00
N ILE A 86 -0.29 0.75 1.13
CA ILE A 86 -0.43 2.19 1.32
C ILE A 86 0.41 2.64 2.51
N ALA A 87 1.30 3.61 2.30
CA ALA A 87 2.16 4.20 3.31
C ALA A 87 2.96 3.13 4.09
N LEU A 88 3.57 2.20 3.35
CA LEU A 88 4.31 1.06 3.87
C LEU A 88 5.78 1.06 3.41
N ALA A 89 6.04 1.43 2.16
CA ALA A 89 7.36 1.22 1.55
C ALA A 89 8.46 2.05 2.22
N HIS A 90 8.15 3.25 2.71
CA HIS A 90 9.11 4.08 3.46
C HIS A 90 9.49 3.53 4.85
N HIS A 91 8.81 2.49 5.33
CA HIS A 91 9.20 1.76 6.54
C HIS A 91 10.17 0.60 6.25
N LEU A 92 10.33 0.21 4.99
CA LEU A 92 11.17 -0.90 4.56
C LEU A 92 12.48 -0.38 3.96
N ASP A 93 13.60 -1.00 4.32
CA ASP A 93 14.86 -0.81 3.61
C ASP A 93 14.77 -1.43 2.20
N ASP A 94 15.84 -1.32 1.41
CA ASP A 94 15.78 -1.78 0.01
C ASP A 94 15.57 -3.29 -0.11
N ALA A 95 16.14 -4.08 0.81
CA ALA A 95 15.94 -5.52 0.87
C ALA A 95 14.50 -5.86 1.26
N GLY A 96 13.94 -5.17 2.27
CA GLY A 96 12.56 -5.36 2.70
C GLY A 96 11.55 -4.95 1.64
N LEU A 97 11.79 -3.85 0.92
CA LEU A 97 10.94 -3.44 -0.20
C LEU A 97 10.95 -4.50 -1.31
N GLU A 98 12.13 -5.02 -1.67
CA GLU A 98 12.27 -6.08 -2.67
C GLU A 98 11.53 -7.36 -2.26
N LEU A 99 11.66 -7.78 -0.99
CA LEU A 99 10.95 -8.94 -0.45
C LEU A 99 9.43 -8.72 -0.43
N MET A 100 8.96 -7.54 -0.03
CA MET A 100 7.54 -7.20 -0.05
C MET A 100 6.97 -7.23 -1.47
N LEU A 101 7.68 -6.67 -2.46
CA LEU A 101 7.29 -6.73 -3.86
C LEU A 101 7.31 -8.17 -4.40
N SER A 102 8.26 -9.01 -3.96
CA SER A 102 8.30 -10.43 -4.29
C SER A 102 7.08 -11.16 -3.73
N GLU A 103 6.72 -10.92 -2.46
CA GLU A 103 5.53 -11.51 -1.84
C GLU A 103 4.24 -11.04 -2.52
N MET A 104 4.11 -9.75 -2.81
CA MET A 104 2.98 -9.21 -3.57
C MET A 104 2.88 -9.86 -4.95
N SER A 105 4.00 -10.02 -5.67
CA SER A 105 4.00 -10.69 -6.97
C SER A 105 3.60 -12.16 -6.85
N ARG A 106 4.02 -12.85 -5.79
CA ARG A 106 3.73 -14.27 -5.56
C ARG A 106 2.24 -14.51 -5.30
N ILE A 107 1.60 -13.65 -4.52
CA ILE A 107 0.23 -13.87 -4.02
C ILE A 107 -0.85 -13.35 -4.97
N LEU A 108 -0.52 -12.44 -5.88
CA LEU A 108 -1.51 -11.76 -6.71
C LEU A 108 -1.78 -12.48 -8.03
N THR A 109 -3.05 -12.50 -8.43
CA THR A 109 -3.52 -12.91 -9.76
C THR A 109 -3.91 -11.71 -10.63
N GLY A 110 -4.29 -10.59 -10.01
CA GLY A 110 -4.71 -9.37 -10.68
C GLY A 110 -3.73 -8.23 -10.49
N ARG A 111 -4.08 -7.22 -9.68
CA ARG A 111 -3.32 -5.97 -9.60
C ARG A 111 -2.90 -5.59 -8.18
N MET A 112 -1.84 -4.81 -8.08
CA MET A 112 -1.46 -4.07 -6.89
C MET A 112 -1.91 -2.61 -7.02
N ILE A 113 -2.49 -2.06 -5.96
CA ILE A 113 -2.70 -0.62 -5.76
C ILE A 113 -1.70 -0.17 -4.70
N PHE A 114 -0.69 0.57 -5.15
CA PHE A 114 0.39 1.08 -4.32
C PHE A 114 0.22 2.59 -4.11
N LEU A 115 0.43 3.06 -2.88
CA LEU A 115 0.53 4.48 -2.58
C LEU A 115 1.61 4.71 -1.53
N ASP A 116 2.59 5.55 -1.81
CA ASP A 116 3.58 5.94 -0.79
C ASP A 116 3.91 7.44 -0.88
N PRO A 117 4.18 8.12 0.25
CA PRO A 117 4.84 9.41 0.21
C PRO A 117 6.22 9.27 -0.43
N VAL A 118 6.58 10.20 -1.31
CA VAL A 118 7.85 10.19 -2.04
C VAL A 118 8.67 11.42 -1.72
N TRP A 119 9.97 11.22 -1.65
CA TRP A 119 10.90 12.32 -1.43
C TRP A 119 11.09 13.11 -2.71
N ASN A 120 10.90 14.43 -2.63
CA ASN A 120 11.30 15.35 -3.67
C ASN A 120 12.67 15.96 -3.33
N PRO A 121 13.75 15.54 -4.02
CA PRO A 121 15.10 16.04 -3.75
C PRO A 121 15.27 17.53 -4.09
N ARG A 122 14.36 18.12 -4.86
CA ARG A 122 14.36 19.56 -5.19
C ARG A 122 13.67 20.44 -4.14
N SER A 123 13.03 19.84 -3.13
CA SER A 123 12.36 20.59 -2.06
C SER A 123 13.27 20.70 -0.84
N LEU A 124 13.86 21.87 -0.63
CA LEU A 124 14.70 22.19 0.53
C LEU A 124 13.94 22.05 1.88
N ARG A 125 12.61 22.07 1.85
CA ARG A 125 11.73 21.88 3.03
C ARG A 125 11.41 20.41 3.32
N GLY A 126 11.74 19.48 2.43
CA GLY A 126 11.32 18.08 2.52
C GLY A 126 11.93 17.34 3.71
N ARG A 127 13.17 17.67 4.11
CA ARG A 127 13.92 16.90 5.11
C ARG A 127 13.35 17.00 6.54
N ALA A 128 12.70 18.12 6.88
CA ALA A 128 12.11 18.34 8.20
C ALA A 128 10.70 17.75 8.36
N LEU A 129 9.96 17.51 7.27
CA LEU A 129 8.65 16.86 7.34
C LEU A 129 8.78 15.34 7.60
N TRP A 130 9.86 14.71 7.15
CA TRP A 130 10.09 13.27 7.36
C TRP A 130 10.39 12.88 8.80
N SER A 131 10.73 13.81 9.70
CA SER A 131 10.91 13.46 11.12
C SER A 131 9.58 13.22 11.86
N ILE A 132 8.44 13.52 11.22
CA ILE A 132 7.09 13.29 11.74
C ILE A 132 6.53 11.95 11.24
N ASP A 133 6.91 11.55 10.03
CA ASP A 133 6.56 10.25 9.46
C ASP A 133 7.59 9.22 9.97
N ARG A 134 7.17 8.17 10.66
CA ARG A 134 8.11 7.20 11.29
C ARG A 134 8.82 6.28 10.26
N GLY A 135 8.88 6.71 9.01
CA GLY A 135 9.58 6.05 7.90
C GLY A 135 11.06 6.42 7.87
N ALA A 136 11.94 5.41 7.88
CA ALA A 136 13.38 5.62 7.83
C ALA A 136 13.94 5.67 6.39
N PHE A 137 13.14 5.29 5.39
CA PHE A 137 13.61 5.05 4.02
C PHE A 137 12.75 5.73 2.94
N PRO A 138 12.59 7.08 2.98
CA PRO A 138 11.86 7.77 1.93
C PRO A 138 12.63 7.72 0.61
N ARG A 139 11.93 7.45 -0.50
CA ARG A 139 12.52 7.29 -1.83
C ARG A 139 11.93 8.29 -2.83
N PRO A 140 12.69 8.74 -3.85
CA PRO A 140 12.12 9.41 -5.00
C PRO A 140 11.12 8.50 -5.73
N ALA A 141 10.12 9.11 -6.37
CA ALA A 141 9.10 8.35 -7.12
C ALA A 141 9.72 7.41 -8.15
N GLU A 142 10.81 7.82 -8.78
CA GLU A 142 11.35 7.06 -9.92
C GLU A 142 12.08 5.81 -9.44
N VAL A 143 12.73 5.87 -8.27
CA VAL A 143 13.32 4.69 -7.63
C VAL A 143 12.24 3.67 -7.26
N LEU A 144 11.11 4.12 -6.69
CA LEU A 144 9.99 3.23 -6.38
C LEU A 144 9.37 2.61 -7.65
N LEU A 145 9.20 3.41 -8.71
CA LEU A 145 8.67 2.92 -9.97
C LEU A 145 9.61 1.91 -10.62
N ASP A 146 10.92 2.15 -10.61
CA ASP A 146 11.92 1.21 -11.14
C ASP A 146 11.89 -0.12 -10.38
N GLN A 147 11.81 -0.07 -9.04
CA GLN A 147 11.70 -1.27 -8.20
C GLN A 147 10.38 -2.03 -8.45
N ILE A 148 9.24 -1.32 -8.52
CA ILE A 148 7.95 -1.93 -8.86
C ILE A 148 8.03 -2.55 -10.26
N ALA A 149 8.58 -1.85 -11.24
CA ALA A 149 8.73 -2.30 -12.62
C ALA A 149 9.71 -3.49 -12.78
N GLY A 150 10.50 -3.82 -11.76
CA GLY A 150 11.32 -5.03 -11.74
C GLY A 150 10.48 -6.31 -11.75
N ARG A 151 9.27 -6.29 -11.18
CA ARG A 151 8.40 -7.47 -11.00
C ARG A 151 6.98 -7.29 -11.49
N PHE A 152 6.55 -6.05 -11.72
CA PHE A 152 5.21 -5.72 -12.16
C PHE A 152 5.23 -4.94 -13.48
N ASP A 153 4.16 -5.09 -14.25
CA ASP A 153 3.86 -4.23 -15.37
C ASP A 153 3.01 -3.06 -14.88
N VAL A 154 3.59 -1.86 -14.91
CA VAL A 154 2.96 -0.62 -14.44
C VAL A 154 1.86 -0.21 -15.41
N GLN A 155 0.62 -0.18 -14.91
CA GLN A 155 -0.58 0.13 -15.70
C GLN A 155 -0.95 1.61 -15.63
N SER A 156 -0.78 2.23 -14.45
CA SER A 156 -1.01 3.67 -14.30
C SER A 156 -0.18 4.25 -13.18
N VAL A 157 0.17 5.53 -13.34
CA VAL A 157 0.92 6.31 -12.35
C VAL A 157 0.23 7.66 -12.16
N GLU A 158 -0.01 8.03 -10.91
CA GLU A 158 -0.49 9.35 -10.54
C GLU A 158 0.43 9.95 -9.47
N ARG A 159 0.84 11.21 -9.67
CA ARG A 159 1.64 11.95 -8.70
C ARG A 159 0.85 13.17 -8.23
N TYR A 160 0.88 13.45 -6.94
CA TYR A 160 0.25 14.65 -6.38
C TYR A 160 1.01 15.13 -5.14
N ALA A 161 0.73 16.35 -4.71
CA ALA A 161 1.35 16.94 -3.54
C ALA A 161 0.30 17.58 -2.63
N ILE A 162 0.50 17.43 -1.31
CA ILE A 162 -0.30 18.12 -0.29
C ILE A 162 0.66 18.74 0.73
N HIS A 163 1.25 17.89 1.56
CA HIS A 163 2.36 18.21 2.46
C HIS A 163 3.64 17.51 2.01
N HIS A 164 3.51 16.22 1.66
CA HIS A 164 4.50 15.46 0.93
C HIS A 164 4.10 15.37 -0.55
N HIS A 165 5.04 14.96 -1.39
CA HIS A 165 4.70 14.39 -2.69
C HIS A 165 4.26 12.95 -2.46
N TYR A 166 3.32 12.47 -3.25
CA TYR A 166 2.80 11.11 -3.19
C TYR A 166 2.85 10.50 -4.57
N LEU A 167 3.09 9.20 -4.60
CA LEU A 167 3.01 8.35 -5.76
C LEU A 167 1.86 7.38 -5.56
N ILE A 168 0.92 7.32 -6.49
CA ILE A 168 0.01 6.19 -6.67
C ILE A 168 0.46 5.42 -7.91
N CYS A 169 0.59 4.11 -7.77
CA CYS A 169 0.92 3.20 -8.85
C CYS A 169 -0.07 2.04 -8.85
N VAL A 170 -0.65 1.74 -10.02
CA VAL A 170 -1.40 0.50 -10.24
C VAL A 170 -0.58 -0.36 -11.18
N ALA A 171 -0.29 -1.60 -10.78
CA ALA A 171 0.58 -2.50 -11.53
C ALA A 171 0.11 -3.95 -11.43
N THR A 172 0.41 -4.78 -12.41
CA THR A 172 0.05 -6.22 -12.44
C THR A 172 1.30 -7.09 -12.35
N PRO A 173 1.31 -8.21 -11.61
CA PRO A 173 2.47 -9.09 -11.56
C PRO A 173 2.88 -9.56 -12.95
N ARG A 174 4.19 -9.65 -13.21
CA ARG A 174 4.71 -10.30 -14.42
C ARG A 174 4.49 -11.82 -14.34
N SER A 175 4.26 -12.41 -15.50
CA SER A 175 4.04 -13.86 -15.67
C SER A 175 5.29 -14.69 -15.41
#